data_AF-A0A0P0NGE2-F1
#
_entry.id   AF-A0A0P0NGE2-F1
#
_cell.length_a   1.000
_cell.length_b   1.000
_cell.length_c   1.000
_cell.angle_alpha   90.00
_cell.angle_beta   90.00
_cell.angle_gamma   90.00
#
_symmetry.space_group_name_H-M   'P 1'
#
loop_
_entity.id
_entity.type
_entity.pdbx_description
1 polymer ?
#
loop_
_entity_poly.entity_id
_entity_poly.type
_entity_poly.pdbx_seq_one_letter_code
_entity_poly.pdbx_strand_id
1 'polypeptide(L)'
;MEPEELIERLNIALGEFCREEPDLFLQDAHEEAISTAFIKYLTNIFEHLNLNIDGQWDKRMIDNVVQKKQTDFLITQLPISKRNSGEIIDDETIRKEVLPDIILHRRQDCNHNFLAIEIKKSTNLKTASKSYDHLKLSVYTNSDLNYNYGAYIEFCTGKDYKNEDPFSLIIFQNGVEL
;
A
#
# COMPACT_ATOMS: atom_id res chain seq x y z
N MET A 1 -16.84 3.30 -7.41
CA MET A 1 -15.75 4.13 -7.92
C MET A 1 -15.04 3.28 -8.95
N GLU A 2 -14.90 3.79 -10.17
CA GLU A 2 -14.15 3.12 -11.24
C GLU A 2 -12.64 3.39 -11.08
N PRO A 3 -11.75 2.57 -11.66
CA PRO A 3 -10.31 2.75 -11.55
C PRO A 3 -9.81 4.15 -11.98
N GLU A 4 -10.40 4.73 -13.03
CA GLU A 4 -10.02 6.05 -13.53
C GLU A 4 -10.33 7.15 -12.51
N GLU A 5 -11.49 7.07 -11.84
CA GLU A 5 -11.87 8.02 -10.78
C GLU A 5 -10.92 7.88 -9.57
N LEU A 6 -10.51 6.65 -9.22
CA LEU A 6 -9.53 6.42 -8.17
C LEU A 6 -8.17 7.05 -8.51
N ILE A 7 -7.67 6.82 -9.72
CA ILE A 7 -6.39 7.35 -10.21
C ILE A 7 -6.42 8.89 -10.19
N GLU A 8 -7.49 9.51 -10.67
CA GLU A 8 -7.65 10.95 -10.66
C GLU A 8 -7.58 11.51 -9.23
N ARG A 9 -8.35 10.93 -8.31
CA ARG A 9 -8.37 11.34 -6.89
C ARG A 9 -7.01 11.16 -6.22
N LEU A 10 -6.33 10.05 -6.47
CA LEU A 10 -4.98 9.82 -5.93
C LEU A 10 -3.97 10.84 -6.48
N ASN A 11 -4.02 11.15 -7.78
CA ASN A 11 -3.14 12.16 -8.36
C ASN A 11 -3.38 13.56 -7.77
N ILE A 12 -4.64 13.91 -7.49
CA ILE A 12 -4.96 15.18 -6.79
C ILE A 12 -4.34 15.16 -5.38
N ALA A 13 -4.58 14.10 -4.60
CA ALA A 13 -4.03 13.97 -3.25
C ALA A 13 -2.49 14.05 -3.25
N LEU A 14 -1.84 13.37 -4.18
CA LEU A 14 -0.38 13.32 -4.31
C LEU A 14 0.19 14.68 -4.76
N GLY A 15 -0.46 15.33 -5.73
CA GLY A 15 -0.06 16.67 -6.19
C GLY A 15 -0.17 17.72 -5.09
N GLU A 16 -1.24 17.69 -4.29
CA GLU A 16 -1.36 18.54 -3.11
C GLU A 16 -0.30 18.22 -2.06
N PHE A 17 -0.09 16.95 -1.74
CA PHE A 17 0.90 16.51 -0.76
C PHE A 17 2.32 16.93 -1.14
N CYS A 18 2.75 16.70 -2.38
CA CYS A 18 4.08 17.07 -2.86
C CYS A 18 4.31 18.59 -2.87
N ARG A 19 3.26 19.37 -3.10
CA ARG A 19 3.32 20.84 -3.13
C ARG A 19 3.36 21.46 -1.74
N GLU A 20 2.61 20.90 -0.80
CA GLU A 20 2.47 21.44 0.57
C GLU A 20 3.55 20.91 1.53
N GLU A 21 4.12 19.73 1.28
CA GLU A 21 5.12 19.09 2.14
C GLU A 21 6.49 18.85 1.44
N PRO A 22 7.05 19.81 0.68
CA PRO A 22 8.26 19.59 -0.13
C PRO A 22 9.48 19.17 0.71
N ASP A 23 9.56 19.62 1.96
CA ASP A 23 10.67 19.34 2.87
C ASP A 23 10.84 17.84 3.17
N LEU A 24 9.75 17.06 3.23
CA LEU A 24 9.83 15.61 3.46
C LEU A 24 10.60 14.91 2.34
N PHE A 25 10.43 15.36 1.10
CA PHE A 25 11.09 14.77 -0.06
C PHE A 25 12.51 15.32 -0.24
N LEU A 26 12.71 16.62 -0.03
CA LEU A 26 14.02 17.28 -0.11
C LEU A 26 15.01 16.71 0.93
N GLN A 27 14.53 16.42 2.14
CA GLN A 27 15.36 15.88 3.23
C GLN A 27 15.49 14.36 3.20
N ASP A 28 14.96 13.69 2.18
CA ASP A 28 14.94 12.23 2.07
C ASP A 28 14.39 11.56 3.34
N ALA A 29 13.27 12.08 3.85
CA ALA A 29 12.63 11.63 5.09
C ALA A 29 12.34 10.12 5.06
N HIS A 30 12.09 9.52 6.21
CA HIS A 30 11.74 8.09 6.28
C HIS A 30 10.37 7.82 5.63
N GLU A 31 10.19 6.63 5.03
CA GLU A 31 8.93 6.23 4.36
C GLU A 31 7.72 6.36 5.30
N GLU A 32 7.90 6.07 6.59
CA GLU A 32 6.87 6.23 7.63
C GLU A 32 6.46 7.69 7.88
N ALA A 33 7.40 8.63 7.81
CA ALA A 33 7.07 10.05 7.96
C ALA A 33 6.27 10.56 6.75
N ILE A 34 6.67 10.12 5.56
CA ILE A 34 5.97 10.41 4.29
C ILE A 34 4.56 9.82 4.33
N SER A 35 4.40 8.55 4.71
CA SER A 35 3.09 7.88 4.77
C SER A 35 2.17 8.54 5.79
N THR A 36 2.68 8.86 6.98
CA THR A 36 1.92 9.53 8.04
C THR A 36 1.42 10.90 7.59
N ALA A 37 2.26 11.70 6.94
CA ALA A 37 1.86 13.01 6.42
C ALA A 37 0.83 12.88 5.28
N PHE A 38 1.00 11.90 4.39
CA PHE A 38 0.11 11.70 3.24
C PHE A 38 -1.33 11.36 3.63
N ILE A 39 -1.55 10.68 4.78
CA ILE A 39 -2.89 10.33 5.28
C ILE A 39 -3.82 11.55 5.37
N LYS A 40 -3.30 12.73 5.71
CA LYS A 40 -4.08 13.98 5.75
C LYS A 40 -4.71 14.31 4.40
N TYR A 41 -3.94 14.21 3.32
CA TYR A 41 -4.38 14.53 1.96
C TYR A 41 -5.36 13.48 1.43
N LEU A 42 -5.10 12.21 1.71
CA LEU A 42 -6.06 11.14 1.43
C LEU A 42 -7.39 11.35 2.17
N THR A 43 -7.33 11.78 3.44
CA THR A 43 -8.54 11.99 4.26
C THR A 43 -9.44 13.04 3.64
N ASN A 44 -8.86 14.17 3.19
CA ASN A 44 -9.62 15.23 2.54
C ASN A 44 -10.25 14.75 1.22
N ILE A 45 -9.51 14.02 0.39
CA ILE A 45 -9.99 13.58 -0.93
C ILE A 45 -11.07 12.48 -0.84
N PHE A 46 -10.95 11.59 0.14
CA PHE A 46 -11.83 10.43 0.30
C PHE A 46 -12.88 10.58 1.42
N GLU A 47 -13.04 11.77 2.01
CA GLU A 47 -13.99 12.03 3.09
C GLU A 47 -15.41 11.54 2.76
N HIS A 48 -15.85 11.79 1.52
CA HIS A 48 -17.18 11.42 1.01
C HIS A 48 -17.46 9.90 1.02
N LEU A 49 -16.43 9.04 1.10
CA LEU A 49 -16.60 7.58 1.14
C LEU A 49 -16.89 7.06 2.56
N ASN A 50 -16.76 7.90 3.60
CA ASN A 50 -16.95 7.51 5.00
C ASN A 50 -16.12 6.26 5.38
N LEU A 51 -14.85 6.24 4.94
CA LEU A 51 -13.87 5.22 5.27
C LEU A 51 -12.90 5.73 6.32
N ASN A 52 -12.31 4.82 7.08
CA ASN A 52 -11.15 5.09 7.91
C ASN A 52 -9.89 5.05 7.03
N ILE A 53 -8.95 5.96 7.28
CA ILE A 53 -7.64 5.99 6.62
C ILE A 53 -6.58 5.83 7.71
N ASP A 54 -5.90 4.70 7.72
CA ASP A 54 -5.01 4.30 8.80
C ASP A 54 -3.63 3.92 8.27
N GLY A 55 -2.59 4.34 8.97
CA GLY A 55 -1.22 3.88 8.73
C GLY A 55 -0.95 2.58 9.47
N GLN A 56 -0.25 1.63 8.82
CA GLN A 56 0.24 0.40 9.45
C GLN A 56 -0.82 -0.34 10.30
N TRP A 57 -2.04 -0.47 9.80
CA TRP A 57 -3.10 -1.15 10.53
C TRP A 57 -3.11 -2.66 10.25
N ASP A 58 -2.66 -3.43 11.24
CA ASP A 58 -2.40 -4.87 11.15
C ASP A 58 -3.56 -5.77 11.57
N LYS A 59 -4.74 -5.23 11.92
CA LYS A 59 -5.86 -6.02 12.50
C LYS A 59 -7.05 -6.13 11.56
N ARG A 60 -7.74 -7.26 11.60
CA ARG A 60 -9.06 -7.49 11.01
C ARG A 60 -9.97 -8.24 12.00
N MET A 61 -11.27 -8.21 11.75
CA MET A 61 -12.25 -8.96 12.54
C MET A 61 -12.87 -10.04 11.65
N ILE A 62 -12.76 -11.30 12.05
CA ILE A 62 -13.36 -12.45 11.38
C ILE A 62 -14.16 -13.20 12.44
N ASP A 63 -15.44 -13.45 12.17
CA ASP A 63 -16.36 -14.14 13.09
C ASP A 63 -16.35 -13.55 14.52
N ASN A 64 -16.32 -12.21 14.61
CA ASN A 64 -16.22 -11.43 15.87
C ASN A 64 -14.91 -11.64 16.66
N VAL A 65 -13.90 -12.24 16.04
CA VAL A 65 -12.57 -12.42 16.64
C VAL A 65 -11.58 -11.47 15.97
N VAL A 66 -10.84 -10.72 16.78
CA VAL A 66 -9.73 -9.88 16.29
C VAL A 66 -8.55 -10.77 15.93
N GLN A 67 -8.08 -10.64 14.70
CA GLN A 67 -6.94 -11.37 14.16
C GLN A 67 -5.99 -10.40 13.46
N LYS A 68 -4.72 -10.80 13.35
CA LYS A 68 -3.79 -10.08 12.49
C LYS A 68 -4.13 -10.29 11.01
N LYS A 69 -3.85 -9.30 10.18
CA LYS A 69 -3.93 -9.41 8.73
C LYS A 69 -2.83 -10.35 8.28
N GLN A 70 -3.26 -11.45 7.67
CA GLN A 70 -2.40 -12.45 7.07
C GLN A 70 -2.96 -12.81 5.71
N THR A 71 -2.08 -13.20 4.80
CA THR A 71 -2.48 -13.73 3.48
C THR A 71 -1.47 -14.76 3.03
N ASP A 72 -1.91 -15.59 2.09
CA ASP A 72 -1.14 -16.68 1.53
C ASP A 72 -0.36 -16.21 0.31
N PHE A 73 0.88 -16.69 0.21
CA PHE A 73 1.78 -16.42 -0.91
C PHE A 73 2.30 -17.75 -1.46
N LEU A 74 2.44 -17.81 -2.79
CA LEU A 74 3.18 -18.90 -3.42
C LEU A 74 4.67 -18.76 -3.09
N ILE A 75 5.26 -19.83 -2.56
CA ILE A 75 6.68 -19.89 -2.18
C ILE A 75 7.57 -19.55 -3.38
N THR A 76 7.18 -19.98 -4.58
CA THR A 76 7.91 -19.75 -5.83
C THR A 76 7.99 -18.26 -6.21
N GLN A 77 6.98 -17.46 -5.85
CA GLN A 77 6.91 -16.03 -6.13
C GLN A 77 7.66 -15.19 -5.08
N LEU A 78 7.87 -15.73 -3.87
CA LEU A 78 8.56 -15.01 -2.82
C LEU A 78 10.08 -14.95 -3.05
N PRO A 79 10.72 -13.78 -2.79
CA PRO A 79 12.16 -13.69 -2.65
C PRO A 79 12.67 -14.68 -1.61
N ILE A 80 13.82 -15.31 -1.85
CA ILE A 80 14.41 -16.31 -0.95
C ILE A 80 14.52 -15.78 0.49
N SER A 81 14.94 -14.52 0.65
CA SER A 81 15.06 -13.86 1.96
C SER A 81 13.73 -13.71 2.72
N LYS A 82 12.59 -13.80 2.02
CA LYS A 82 11.25 -13.70 2.59
C LYS A 82 10.59 -15.07 2.81
N ARG A 83 11.21 -16.19 2.41
CA ARG A 83 10.68 -17.56 2.62
C ARG A 83 10.87 -18.05 4.05
N ASN A 84 11.81 -17.46 4.80
CA ASN A 84 12.14 -17.91 6.16
C ASN A 84 11.19 -17.38 7.24
N SER A 85 10.20 -16.55 6.87
CA SER A 85 9.21 -16.00 7.79
C SER A 85 7.81 -16.37 7.34
N GLY A 86 6.95 -16.82 8.25
CA GLY A 86 5.60 -17.25 7.94
C GLY A 86 5.34 -18.70 8.34
N GLU A 87 4.09 -19.11 8.21
CA GLU A 87 3.60 -20.46 8.48
C GLU A 87 3.49 -21.22 7.15
N ILE A 88 4.17 -22.35 7.03
CA ILE A 88 4.06 -23.22 5.85
C ILE A 88 2.70 -23.91 5.92
N ILE A 89 1.84 -23.66 4.94
CA ILE A 89 0.50 -24.24 4.87
C ILE A 89 0.54 -25.56 4.10
N ASP A 90 1.31 -25.61 3.01
CA ASP A 90 1.58 -26.80 2.19
C ASP A 90 2.94 -26.65 1.47
N ASP A 91 3.25 -27.58 0.56
CA ASP A 91 4.51 -27.61 -0.18
C ASP A 91 4.75 -26.38 -1.09
N GLU A 92 3.70 -25.62 -1.42
CA GLU A 92 3.73 -24.50 -2.35
C GLU A 92 3.35 -23.16 -1.72
N THR A 93 2.73 -23.18 -0.54
CA THR A 93 2.06 -22.02 0.07
C THR A 93 2.61 -21.68 1.45
N ILE A 94 2.88 -20.40 1.66
CA ILE A 94 3.26 -19.85 2.97
C ILE A 94 2.34 -18.69 3.35
N ARG A 95 1.80 -18.74 4.57
CA ARG A 95 1.00 -17.68 5.16
C ARG A 95 1.88 -16.68 5.88
N LYS A 96 1.67 -15.39 5.62
CA LYS A 96 2.48 -14.32 6.24
C LYS A 96 1.58 -13.22 6.78
N GLU A 97 2.01 -12.63 7.90
CA GLU A 97 1.48 -11.34 8.36
C GLU A 97 1.82 -10.25 7.35
N VAL A 98 0.87 -9.36 7.12
CA VAL A 98 1.00 -8.25 6.17
C VAL A 98 0.59 -6.93 6.78
N LEU A 99 1.27 -5.87 6.36
CA LEU A 99 1.12 -4.54 6.89
C LEU A 99 1.37 -3.52 5.79
N PRO A 100 0.32 -3.08 5.08
CA PRO A 100 0.44 -1.97 4.14
C PRO A 100 0.79 -0.67 4.88
N ASP A 101 1.47 0.24 4.19
CA ASP A 101 1.88 1.52 4.77
C ASP A 101 0.67 2.39 5.11
N ILE A 102 -0.33 2.42 4.21
CA ILE A 102 -1.62 3.10 4.43
C ILE A 102 -2.74 2.19 3.93
N ILE A 103 -3.87 2.19 4.63
CA ILE A 103 -5.09 1.51 4.20
C ILE A 103 -6.29 2.45 4.28
N LEU A 104 -7.21 2.29 3.32
CA LEU A 104 -8.56 2.86 3.36
C LEU A 104 -9.53 1.69 3.56
N HIS A 105 -10.26 1.69 4.66
CA HIS A 105 -11.10 0.56 5.08
C HIS A 105 -12.20 1.00 6.03
N ARG A 106 -13.11 0.08 6.37
CA ARG A 106 -13.96 0.22 7.55
C ARG A 106 -13.39 -0.62 8.68
N ARG A 107 -13.00 0.03 9.79
CA ARG A 107 -12.50 -0.70 10.97
C ARG A 107 -13.56 -1.70 11.47
N GLN A 108 -13.09 -2.84 11.98
CA GLN A 108 -13.93 -3.95 12.47
C GLN A 108 -14.74 -4.68 11.38
N ASP A 109 -14.47 -4.41 10.10
CA ASP A 109 -15.14 -5.03 8.98
C ASP A 109 -14.10 -5.61 8.01
N CYS A 110 -14.16 -6.91 7.75
CA CYS A 110 -13.23 -7.57 6.82
C CYS A 110 -13.70 -7.54 5.35
N ASN A 111 -14.91 -7.04 5.09
CA ASN A 111 -15.53 -7.04 3.77
C ASN A 111 -15.46 -5.69 3.07
N HIS A 112 -14.98 -4.65 3.77
CA HIS A 112 -14.88 -3.29 3.25
C HIS A 112 -13.45 -2.76 3.35
N ASN A 113 -12.52 -3.48 2.74
CA ASN A 113 -11.16 -3.01 2.49
C ASN A 113 -11.14 -2.36 1.10
N PHE A 114 -10.94 -1.05 1.03
CA PHE A 114 -11.07 -0.32 -0.23
C PHE A 114 -9.74 -0.23 -0.96
N LEU A 115 -8.71 0.32 -0.31
CA LEU A 115 -7.41 0.58 -0.92
C LEU A 115 -6.29 0.22 0.05
N ALA A 116 -5.30 -0.53 -0.40
CA ALA A 116 -4.01 -0.70 0.27
C ALA A 116 -2.94 0.08 -0.49
N ILE A 117 -2.10 0.83 0.22
CA ILE A 117 -1.03 1.63 -0.36
C ILE A 117 0.32 1.19 0.20
N GLU A 118 1.29 1.01 -0.69
CA GLU A 118 2.70 0.76 -0.38
C GLU A 118 3.51 1.96 -0.91
N ILE A 119 4.31 2.57 -0.03
CA ILE A 119 5.11 3.76 -0.30
C ILE A 119 6.59 3.38 -0.35
N LYS A 120 7.28 3.88 -1.36
CA LYS A 120 8.73 3.74 -1.51
C LYS A 120 9.38 5.06 -1.88
N LYS A 121 10.66 5.19 -1.52
CA LYS A 121 11.51 6.29 -1.97
C LYS A 121 12.38 5.86 -3.15
N SER A 122 12.62 6.76 -4.08
CA SER A 122 13.55 6.54 -5.21
C SER A 122 14.97 6.19 -4.75
N THR A 123 15.39 6.71 -3.59
CA THR A 123 16.70 6.42 -3.01
C THR A 123 16.83 5.00 -2.45
N ASN A 124 15.72 4.27 -2.32
CA ASN A 124 15.66 2.88 -1.84
C ASN A 124 15.65 1.88 -3.01
N LEU A 125 16.76 1.80 -3.73
CA LEU A 125 16.89 1.12 -5.04
C LEU A 125 16.94 -0.42 -5.02
N LYS A 126 16.46 -1.08 -3.96
CA LYS A 126 16.48 -2.56 -3.95
C LYS A 126 15.38 -3.10 -4.86
N THR A 127 15.72 -3.48 -6.09
CA THR A 127 14.79 -4.05 -7.08
C THR A 127 13.98 -5.23 -6.53
N ALA A 128 14.60 -6.08 -5.71
CA ALA A 128 13.91 -7.19 -5.04
C ALA A 128 12.84 -6.74 -4.04
N SER A 129 12.92 -5.50 -3.52
CA SER A 129 11.85 -4.90 -2.70
C SER A 129 10.65 -4.55 -3.58
N LYS A 130 10.87 -3.87 -4.72
CA LYS A 130 9.79 -3.44 -5.61
C LYS A 130 8.94 -4.62 -6.13
N SER A 131 9.59 -5.68 -6.61
CA SER A 131 8.85 -6.88 -7.05
C SER A 131 8.06 -7.54 -5.92
N TYR A 132 8.56 -7.48 -4.69
CA TYR A 132 7.84 -7.99 -3.52
C TYR A 132 6.66 -7.09 -3.14
N ASP A 133 6.81 -5.77 -3.22
CA ASP A 133 5.72 -4.82 -2.97
C ASP A 133 4.60 -4.95 -4.02
N HIS A 134 4.94 -5.15 -5.30
CA HIS A 134 3.96 -5.45 -6.35
C HIS A 134 3.25 -6.80 -6.09
N LEU A 135 3.99 -7.83 -5.69
CA LEU A 135 3.41 -9.13 -5.33
C LEU A 135 2.43 -8.99 -4.15
N LYS A 136 2.78 -8.20 -3.13
CA LYS A 136 1.86 -7.92 -2.00
C LYS A 136 0.57 -7.30 -2.50
N LEU A 137 0.62 -6.25 -3.31
CA LEU A 137 -0.57 -5.56 -3.81
C LEU A 137 -1.44 -6.44 -4.73
N SER A 138 -0.80 -7.26 -5.57
CA SER A 138 -1.50 -8.30 -6.35
C SER A 138 -2.24 -9.26 -5.42
N VAL A 139 -1.58 -9.79 -4.38
CA VAL A 139 -2.22 -10.69 -3.42
C VAL A 139 -3.33 -9.99 -2.64
N TYR A 140 -3.12 -8.77 -2.14
CA TYR A 140 -4.12 -8.02 -1.37
C TYR A 140 -5.45 -7.84 -2.13
N THR A 141 -5.36 -7.68 -3.45
CA THR A 141 -6.50 -7.46 -4.34
C THR A 141 -7.08 -8.74 -4.94
N ASN A 142 -6.52 -9.91 -4.58
CA ASN A 142 -6.98 -11.22 -5.07
C ASN A 142 -6.94 -12.30 -3.97
N SER A 143 -7.09 -11.90 -2.70
CA SER A 143 -7.10 -12.80 -1.54
C SER A 143 -8.26 -12.51 -0.60
N ASP A 144 -8.30 -13.25 0.52
CA ASP A 144 -9.25 -13.09 1.62
C ASP A 144 -9.12 -11.74 2.36
N LEU A 145 -8.14 -10.91 1.99
CA LEU A 145 -8.05 -9.52 2.45
C LEU A 145 -9.05 -8.60 1.75
N ASN A 146 -9.61 -9.00 0.60
CA ASN A 146 -10.69 -8.30 -0.10
C ASN A 146 -10.43 -6.80 -0.31
N TYR A 147 -9.21 -6.38 -0.65
CA TYR A 147 -9.00 -5.00 -1.07
C TYR A 147 -9.51 -4.81 -2.49
N ASN A 148 -10.37 -3.81 -2.71
CA ASN A 148 -10.82 -3.48 -4.08
C ASN A 148 -9.65 -3.03 -4.95
N TYR A 149 -8.71 -2.27 -4.37
CA TYR A 149 -7.58 -1.69 -5.06
C TYR A 149 -6.28 -1.79 -4.25
N GLY A 150 -5.17 -1.83 -4.96
CA GLY A 150 -3.82 -1.62 -4.43
C GLY A 150 -3.17 -0.43 -5.14
N ALA A 151 -2.33 0.31 -4.44
CA ALA A 151 -1.52 1.38 -5.03
C ALA A 151 -0.07 1.24 -4.58
N TYR A 152 0.85 1.22 -5.55
CA TYR A 152 2.26 1.40 -5.31
C TYR A 152 2.63 2.83 -5.66
N ILE A 153 3.24 3.54 -4.71
CA ILE A 153 3.62 4.95 -4.86
C ILE A 153 5.11 5.07 -4.59
N GLU A 154 5.84 5.58 -5.58
CA GLU A 154 7.27 5.83 -5.46
C GLU A 154 7.54 7.32 -5.55
N PHE A 155 8.01 7.93 -4.46
CA PHE A 155 8.36 9.35 -4.43
C PHE A 155 9.83 9.56 -4.79
N CYS A 156 10.09 10.57 -5.63
CA CYS A 156 11.43 11.07 -5.88
C CYS A 156 11.91 11.85 -4.65
N THR A 157 13.02 11.43 -4.02
CA THR A 157 13.53 12.06 -2.79
C THR A 157 15.03 12.34 -2.85
N GLY A 158 15.49 13.25 -1.99
CA GLY A 158 16.89 13.62 -1.86
C GLY A 158 17.51 14.04 -3.19
N LYS A 159 18.56 13.32 -3.62
CA LYS A 159 19.28 13.60 -4.87
C LYS A 159 18.43 13.41 -6.14
N ASP A 160 17.35 12.64 -6.06
CA ASP A 160 16.49 12.32 -7.20
C ASP A 160 15.25 13.23 -7.25
N TYR A 161 15.05 14.11 -6.25
CA TYR A 161 13.89 14.99 -6.16
C TYR A 161 13.78 15.91 -7.38
N LYS A 162 12.56 15.96 -7.95
CA LYS A 162 12.20 16.81 -9.10
C LYS A 162 10.82 17.40 -8.85
N ASN A 163 10.67 18.69 -9.13
CA ASN A 163 9.39 19.38 -8.97
C ASN A 163 8.35 18.95 -10.02
N GLU A 164 8.79 18.61 -11.23
CA GLU A 164 7.90 18.34 -12.37
C GLU A 164 7.28 16.93 -12.30
N ASP A 165 8.05 15.94 -11.85
CA ASP A 165 7.62 14.54 -11.70
C ASP A 165 8.01 14.01 -10.31
N PRO A 166 7.34 14.43 -9.22
CA PRO A 166 7.76 14.10 -7.86
C PRO A 166 7.41 12.67 -7.43
N PHE A 167 6.58 11.95 -8.19
CA PHE A 167 6.19 10.57 -7.88
C PHE A 167 5.82 9.76 -9.13
N SER A 168 5.75 8.44 -8.95
CA SER A 168 5.05 7.52 -9.86
C SER A 168 3.98 6.74 -9.09
N LEU A 169 2.90 6.40 -9.80
CA LEU A 169 1.74 5.69 -9.27
C LEU A 169 1.44 4.48 -10.15
N ILE A 170 1.27 3.32 -9.52
CA ILE A 170 0.85 2.07 -10.17
C ILE A 170 -0.34 1.53 -9.40
N ILE A 171 -1.43 1.17 -10.11
CA ILE A 171 -2.65 0.64 -9.50
C ILE A 171 -2.78 -0.86 -9.76
N PHE A 172 -3.30 -1.56 -8.76
CA PHE A 172 -3.63 -2.96 -8.82
C PHE A 172 -5.12 -3.16 -8.60
N GLN A 173 -5.72 -4.08 -9.33
CA GLN A 173 -7.10 -4.54 -9.13
C GLN A 173 -7.19 -6.02 -9.50
N ASN A 174 -7.90 -6.83 -8.72
CA ASN A 174 -8.10 -8.26 -8.99
C ASN A 174 -6.78 -9.02 -9.26
N GLY A 175 -5.70 -8.66 -8.55
CA GLY A 175 -4.40 -9.31 -8.69
C GLY A 175 -3.55 -8.87 -9.86
N VAL A 176 -3.99 -7.91 -10.67
CA VAL A 176 -3.25 -7.41 -11.85
C VAL A 176 -2.96 -5.93 -11.73
N GLU A 177 -1.83 -5.52 -12.31
CA GLU A 177 -1.49 -4.11 -12.56
C GLU A 177 -2.37 -3.57 -13.69
N LEU A 178 -2.90 -2.36 -13.53
CA LEU A 178 -3.75 -1.66 -14.51
C LEU A 178 -2.95 -0.81 -15.49
#